data_AF-A0A6B3EY67-F1
#
_entry.id   AF-A0A6B3EY67-F1
#
_cell.length_a   1.000
_cell.length_b   1.000
_cell.length_c   1.000
_cell.angle_alpha   90.00
_cell.angle_beta   90.00
_cell.angle_gamma   90.00
#
_symmetry.space_group_name_H-M   'P 1'
#
loop_
_entity.id
_entity.type
_entity.pdbx_description
1 polymer ?
#
loop_
_entity_poly.entity_id
_entity_poly.type
_entity_poly.pdbx_seq_one_letter_code
_entity_poly.pdbx_strand_id
1 'polypeptide(L)'
;MADYAMTILQPVEPPALPPEPLSAHLGAPGRAFGAQQPYAESSGEYTVVHVPVTVRGDRLGILTVRLPEGGYDEEMAGELADIGEVLGHEILVAERDTDCYQQARRARRLTLAAELQWQLL
;
A
#
# COMPACT_ATOMS: atom_id res chain seq x y z
N MET A 1 2.65 0.79 -2.28
CA MET A 1 3.70 1.12 -1.30
C MET A 1 3.81 2.62 -1.16
N ALA A 2 3.80 3.17 0.05
CA ALA A 2 4.00 4.60 0.26
C ALA A 2 5.46 4.97 0.05
N ASP A 3 5.72 6.13 -0.57
CA ASP A 3 7.06 6.68 -0.59
C ASP A 3 7.52 7.14 0.80
N TYR A 4 8.81 7.43 0.96
CA TYR A 4 9.35 7.88 2.25
C TYR A 4 8.70 9.16 2.79
N ALA A 5 8.19 10.03 1.91
CA ALA A 5 7.48 11.25 2.33
C ALA A 5 5.99 11.01 2.64
N MET A 6 5.46 9.80 2.43
CA MET A 6 4.05 9.46 2.57
C MET A 6 3.11 10.34 1.74
N THR A 7 3.56 10.77 0.57
CA THR A 7 2.82 11.66 -0.35
C THR A 7 2.26 10.92 -1.56
N ILE A 8 2.91 9.83 -1.97
CA ILE A 8 2.50 9.02 -3.10
C ILE A 8 2.52 7.53 -2.76
N LEU A 9 1.66 6.78 -3.44
CA LEU A 9 1.57 5.33 -3.41
C LEU A 9 2.12 4.79 -4.73
N GLN A 10 3.27 4.14 -4.66
CA GLN A 10 3.94 3.48 -5.76
C GLN A 10 3.58 1.99 -5.83
N PRO A 11 3.42 1.44 -7.03
CA PRO A 11 3.26 -0.01 -7.25
C PRO A 11 4.55 -0.78 -6.89
N VAL A 12 4.42 -1.99 -6.36
CA VAL A 12 5.57 -2.83 -5.95
C VAL A 12 6.14 -3.63 -7.11
N GLU A 13 5.29 -4.17 -8.00
CA GLU A 13 5.67 -4.78 -9.28
C GLU A 13 4.57 -4.47 -10.31
N PRO A 14 4.89 -4.22 -11.59
CA PRO A 14 3.86 -3.95 -12.59
C PRO A 14 3.29 -5.27 -13.15
N PRO A 15 1.96 -5.46 -13.22
CA PRO A 15 1.38 -6.07 -14.40
C PRO A 15 1.50 -5.07 -15.57
N ALA A 16 1.58 -5.58 -16.80
CA ALA A 16 1.91 -4.83 -18.02
C ALA A 16 1.23 -3.42 -18.14
N LEU A 17 2.05 -2.44 -18.53
CA LEU A 17 1.83 -0.97 -18.61
C LEU A 17 1.91 -0.22 -17.26
N PRO A 18 2.58 0.96 -17.22
CA PRO A 18 3.06 1.52 -15.98
C PRO A 18 1.87 1.88 -15.08
N PRO A 19 1.77 1.30 -13.87
CA PRO A 19 0.82 1.80 -12.91
C PRO A 19 1.37 3.15 -12.43
N GLU A 20 0.70 4.23 -12.82
CA GLU A 20 1.10 5.58 -12.44
C GLU A 20 1.10 5.71 -10.91
N PRO A 21 2.10 6.38 -10.31
CA PRO A 21 2.08 6.65 -8.87
C PRO A 21 0.78 7.35 -8.49
N LEU A 22 0.10 6.84 -7.47
CA LEU A 22 -1.15 7.40 -6.97
C LEU A 22 -0.86 8.38 -5.84
N SER A 23 -1.74 9.35 -5.61
CA SER A 23 -1.62 10.21 -4.43
C SER A 23 -1.94 9.43 -3.15
N ALA A 24 -1.16 9.63 -2.09
CA ALA A 24 -1.46 9.12 -0.75
C ALA A 24 -2.55 9.93 -0.02
N HIS A 25 -3.03 11.03 -0.62
CA HIS A 25 -3.99 11.95 -0.01
C HIS A 25 -5.30 12.07 -0.80
N LEU A 26 -5.28 11.73 -2.10
CA LEU A 26 -6.42 11.88 -3.00
C LEU A 26 -6.92 10.53 -3.48
N GLY A 27 -8.20 10.51 -3.87
CA GLY A 27 -8.86 9.30 -4.35
C GLY A 27 -9.10 8.26 -3.25
N ALA A 28 -9.67 7.13 -3.66
CA ALA A 28 -9.99 6.03 -2.76
C ALA A 28 -8.78 5.40 -2.05
N PRO A 29 -7.64 5.13 -2.74
CA PRO A 29 -6.43 4.66 -2.08
C PRO A 29 -5.90 5.65 -1.03
N GLY A 30 -5.90 6.94 -1.34
CA GLY A 30 -5.46 7.98 -0.41
C GLY A 30 -6.38 8.13 0.80
N ARG A 31 -7.71 7.98 0.63
CA ARG A 31 -8.66 7.95 1.74
C ARG A 31 -8.40 6.78 2.69
N ALA A 32 -8.27 5.55 2.17
CA ALA A 32 -7.95 4.38 2.98
C ALA A 32 -6.59 4.53 3.68
N PHE A 33 -5.58 5.06 2.98
CA PHE A 33 -4.25 5.29 3.53
C PHE A 33 -4.25 6.35 4.66
N GLY A 34 -4.96 7.45 4.47
CA GLY A 34 -5.07 8.52 5.47
C GLY A 34 -5.87 8.10 6.70
N ALA A 35 -7.03 7.47 6.49
CA ALA A 35 -7.95 7.07 7.55
C ALA A 35 -7.52 5.79 8.27
N GLN A 36 -6.65 4.98 7.66
CA GLN A 36 -6.24 3.67 8.18
C GLN A 36 -7.45 2.75 8.38
N GLN A 37 -8.38 2.80 7.41
CA GLN A 37 -9.59 1.97 7.37
C GLN A 37 -9.81 1.49 5.93
N PRO A 38 -10.32 0.25 5.72
CA PRO A 38 -10.71 -0.21 4.40
C PRO A 38 -11.71 0.73 3.73
N TYR A 39 -11.53 0.98 2.44
CA TYR A 39 -12.43 1.81 1.65
C TYR A 39 -12.83 1.08 0.36
N ALA A 40 -14.13 0.93 0.14
CA ALA A 40 -14.67 0.21 -1.00
C ALA A 40 -15.38 1.14 -2.00
N GLU A 41 -15.16 0.90 -3.29
CA GLU A 41 -15.88 1.52 -4.40
C GLU A 41 -16.57 0.44 -5.24
N SER A 42 -17.89 0.55 -5.41
CA SER A 42 -18.65 -0.34 -6.29
C SER A 42 -18.81 0.26 -7.68
N SER A 43 -18.55 -0.55 -8.71
CA SER A 43 -18.76 -0.21 -10.12
C SER A 43 -20.01 -0.88 -10.72
N GLY A 44 -20.82 -1.57 -9.92
CA GLY A 44 -21.99 -2.34 -10.38
C GLY A 44 -21.67 -3.67 -11.09
N GLU A 45 -20.40 -3.98 -11.35
CA GLU A 45 -19.94 -5.30 -11.81
C GLU A 45 -19.00 -5.98 -10.80
N TYR A 46 -18.30 -5.16 -10.02
CA TYR A 46 -17.32 -5.57 -9.04
C TYR A 46 -17.17 -4.46 -7.99
N THR A 47 -16.65 -4.85 -6.83
CA THR A 47 -16.26 -3.93 -5.77
C THR A 47 -14.74 -3.91 -5.69
N VAL A 48 -14.14 -2.72 -5.72
CA VAL A 48 -12.70 -2.53 -5.46
C VAL A 48 -12.55 -2.07 -4.02
N VAL A 49 -11.78 -2.81 -3.23
CA VAL A 49 -11.50 -2.52 -1.83
C VAL A 49 -10.04 -2.12 -1.70
N HIS A 50 -9.79 -0.96 -1.10
CA HIS A 50 -8.47 -0.48 -0.73
C HIS A 50 -8.26 -0.69 0.76
N VAL A 51 -7.30 -1.53 1.10
CA VAL A 51 -6.99 -1.96 2.46
C VAL A 51 -5.66 -1.34 2.88
N PRO A 52 -5.60 -0.62 4.02
CA PRO A 52 -4.34 -0.13 4.56
C PRO A 52 -3.41 -1.29 4.93
N VAL A 53 -2.17 -1.25 4.46
CA VAL A 53 -1.10 -2.16 4.90
C VAL A 53 -0.27 -1.43 5.92
N THR A 54 -0.36 -1.88 7.17
CA THR A 54 0.20 -1.19 8.33
C THR A 54 0.83 -2.20 9.29
N VAL A 55 1.92 -1.81 9.92
CA VAL A 55 2.60 -2.65 10.90
C VAL A 55 3.10 -1.78 12.05
N ARG A 56 2.69 -2.09 13.27
CA ARG A 56 3.10 -1.33 14.49
C ARG A 56 2.91 0.19 14.38
N GLY A 57 1.91 0.64 13.62
CA GLY A 57 1.62 2.05 13.36
C GLY A 57 2.31 2.67 12.13
N ASP A 58 3.24 1.95 11.49
CA ASP A 58 3.87 2.37 10.24
C ASP A 58 2.97 2.08 9.05
N ARG A 59 2.66 3.12 8.28
CA ARG A 59 1.82 3.01 7.07
C ARG A 59 2.69 2.63 5.88
N LEU A 60 2.68 1.35 5.53
CA LEU A 60 3.50 0.82 4.45
C LEU A 60 2.88 1.06 3.08
N GLY A 61 1.55 0.97 2.96
CA GLY A 61 0.88 1.20 1.68
C GLY A 61 -0.57 0.78 1.65
N ILE A 62 -1.02 0.37 0.47
CA ILE A 62 -2.39 -0.06 0.20
C ILE A 62 -2.34 -1.39 -0.56
N LEU A 63 -3.14 -2.34 -0.11
CA LEU A 63 -3.53 -3.53 -0.85
C LEU A 63 -4.86 -3.24 -1.55
N THR A 64 -4.91 -3.40 -2.87
CA THR A 64 -6.15 -3.23 -3.65
C THR A 64 -6.68 -4.60 -4.04
N VAL A 65 -7.89 -4.91 -3.62
CA VAL A 65 -8.57 -6.19 -3.88
C VAL A 65 -9.80 -5.94 -4.74
N ARG A 66 -9.99 -6.75 -5.77
CA ARG A 66 -11.21 -6.74 -6.58
C ARG A 66 -12.08 -7.94 -6.17
N LEU A 67 -13.29 -7.64 -5.72
CA LEU A 67 -14.29 -8.63 -5.30
C LEU A 67 -15.45 -8.62 -6.30
N PRO A 68 -16.21 -9.73 -6.44
CA PRO A 68 -17.49 -9.72 -7.12
C PRO A 68 -18.45 -8.67 -6.53
N GLU A 69 -19.44 -8.23 -7.31
CA GLU A 69 -20.50 -7.39 -6.79
C GLU A 69 -21.21 -8.08 -5.60
N GLY A 70 -21.49 -7.31 -4.55
CA GLY A 70 -22.10 -7.82 -3.31
C GLY A 70 -21.17 -8.64 -2.42
N GLY A 71 -19.91 -8.87 -2.82
CA GLY A 71 -18.93 -9.63 -2.04
C GLY A 71 -18.21 -8.84 -0.95
N TYR A 72 -18.60 -7.60 -0.68
CA TYR A 72 -18.01 -6.76 0.37
C TYR A 72 -19.05 -6.44 1.44
N ASP A 73 -18.84 -7.00 2.62
CA ASP A 73 -19.62 -6.77 3.84
C ASP A 73 -18.69 -6.55 5.05
N GLU A 74 -19.25 -6.49 6.26
CA GLU A 74 -18.48 -6.23 7.48
C GLU A 74 -17.53 -7.38 7.84
N GLU A 75 -17.92 -8.63 7.57
CA GLU A 75 -17.08 -9.80 7.80
C GLU A 75 -15.86 -9.79 6.86
N MET A 76 -16.10 -9.60 5.56
CA MET A 76 -15.04 -9.46 4.56
C MET A 76 -14.15 -8.24 4.84
N ALA A 77 -14.70 -7.13 5.33
CA ALA A 77 -13.91 -5.97 5.72
C ALA A 77 -12.94 -6.30 6.87
N GLY A 78 -13.37 -7.10 7.86
CA GLY A 78 -12.54 -7.61 8.93
C GLY A 78 -11.43 -8.53 8.44
N GLU A 79 -11.77 -9.53 7.62
CA GLU A 79 -10.80 -10.46 7.04
C GLU A 79 -9.72 -9.73 6.23
N LEU A 80 -10.14 -8.76 5.40
CA LEU A 80 -9.21 -7.95 4.62
C LEU A 80 -8.31 -7.08 5.50
N ALA A 81 -8.83 -6.53 6.61
CA ALA A 81 -8.02 -5.77 7.56
C ALA A 81 -6.95 -6.65 8.21
N ASP A 82 -7.30 -7.87 8.63
CA ASP A 82 -6.35 -8.85 9.19
C ASP A 82 -5.28 -9.22 8.16
N ILE A 83 -5.67 -9.43 6.90
CA ILE A 83 -4.72 -9.65 5.79
C ILE A 83 -3.77 -8.45 5.63
N GLY A 84 -4.28 -7.22 5.72
CA GLY A 84 -3.48 -6.00 5.65
C GLY A 84 -2.42 -5.92 6.75
N GLU A 85 -2.77 -6.35 7.97
CA GLU A 85 -1.85 -6.42 9.12
C GLU A 85 -0.80 -7.52 8.92
N VAL A 86 -1.21 -8.74 8.57
CA VAL A 86 -0.29 -9.85 8.33
C VAL A 86 0.68 -9.51 7.19
N LEU A 87 0.17 -8.96 6.09
CA LEU A 87 1.00 -8.52 4.98
C LEU A 87 2.03 -7.46 5.42
N GLY A 88 1.65 -6.54 6.31
CA GLY A 88 2.58 -5.57 6.86
C GLY A 88 3.76 -6.20 7.60
N HIS A 89 3.48 -7.25 8.39
CA HIS A 89 4.53 -8.03 9.06
C HIS A 89 5.42 -8.79 8.07
N GLU A 90 4.83 -9.44 7.07
CA GLU A 90 5.57 -10.20 6.07
C GLU A 90 6.48 -9.30 5.21
N ILE A 91 6.03 -8.09 4.85
CA ILE A 91 6.87 -7.12 4.14
C ILE A 91 8.10 -6.74 4.96
N LEU A 92 7.95 -6.48 6.26
CA LEU A 92 9.10 -6.17 7.13
C LEU A 92 10.10 -7.33 7.23
N VAL A 93 9.61 -8.57 7.24
CA VAL A 93 10.49 -9.75 7.23
C VAL A 93 11.20 -9.85 5.88
N ALA A 94 10.46 -9.71 4.79
CA ALA A 94 10.97 -9.83 3.42
C ALA A 94 12.00 -8.75 3.05
N GLU A 95 11.92 -7.54 3.61
CA GLU A 95 12.90 -6.46 3.37
C GLU A 95 14.34 -6.83 3.74
N ARG A 96 14.57 -7.92 4.48
CA ARG A 96 15.91 -8.46 4.75
C ARG A 96 16.48 -9.28 3.60
N ASP A 97 15.60 -9.92 2.83
CA ASP A 97 15.95 -10.90 1.81
C ASP A 97 15.68 -10.38 0.38
N THR A 98 14.91 -9.30 0.23
CA THR A 98 14.64 -8.62 -1.05
C THR A 98 14.63 -7.10 -0.90
N ASP A 99 15.11 -6.40 -1.92
CA ASP A 99 15.07 -4.94 -2.00
C ASP A 99 13.86 -4.39 -2.78
N CYS A 100 12.97 -5.26 -3.27
CA CYS A 100 11.79 -4.88 -4.07
C CYS A 100 10.93 -3.80 -3.38
N TYR A 101 10.59 -3.99 -2.10
CA TYR A 101 9.77 -3.03 -1.35
C TYR A 101 10.52 -1.71 -1.10
N GLN A 102 11.81 -1.77 -0.80
CA GLN A 102 12.64 -0.56 -0.63
C GLN A 102 12.75 0.23 -1.93
N GLN A 103 12.91 -0.45 -3.07
CA GLN A 103 12.91 0.16 -4.40
C GLN A 103 11.56 0.82 -4.68
N ALA A 104 10.44 0.14 -4.40
CA ALA A 104 9.10 0.69 -4.56
C ALA A 104 8.83 1.94 -3.70
N ARG A 105 9.52 2.12 -2.56
CA ARG A 105 9.41 3.34 -1.72
C ARG A 105 10.19 4.54 -2.30
N ARG A 106 11.11 4.34 -3.25
CA ARG A 106 11.98 5.40 -3.81
C ARG A 106 11.29 6.15 -4.96
N ALA A 107 10.43 7.10 -4.62
CA ALA A 107 9.70 7.95 -5.59
C ALA A 107 10.58 8.86 -6.45
N ARG A 108 11.74 9.25 -5.91
CA ARG A 108 12.75 10.08 -6.58
C ARG A 108 14.11 9.46 -6.29
N ARG A 109 15.07 9.63 -7.22
CA ARG A 109 16.47 9.36 -6.93
C ARG A 109 16.88 10.23 -5.74
N LEU A 110 17.17 9.60 -4.61
CA LEU A 110 17.87 10.24 -3.52
C LEU A 110 19.31 10.50 -3.98
N THR A 111 19.94 11.56 -3.49
CA THR A 111 21.39 11.69 -3.64
C THR A 111 22.06 10.61 -2.80
N LEU A 112 23.23 10.11 -3.23
CA LEU A 112 23.96 9.05 -2.51
C LEU A 112 24.15 9.36 -1.01
N ALA A 113 24.39 10.63 -0.67
CA ALA A 113 24.50 11.08 0.72
C ALA A 113 23.19 10.89 1.51
N ALA A 114 22.03 11.11 0.89
CA ALA A 114 20.74 10.91 1.52
C ALA A 114 20.39 9.42 1.69
N GLU A 115 20.86 8.54 0.78
CA GLU A 115 20.71 7.08 0.93
C GLU A 115 21.51 6.55 2.12
N LEU A 116 22.78 6.94 2.25
CA LEU A 116 23.63 6.49 3.36
C LEU A 116 23.15 7.01 4.71
N GLN A 117 22.55 8.19 4.76
CA GLN A 117 22.06 8.77 6.01
C GLN A 117 20.78 8.10 6.53
N TRP A 118 19.92 7.62 5.63
CA TRP A 118 18.71 6.87 6.01
C TRP A 118 19.01 5.45 6.49
N GLN A 119 20.13 4.84 6.10
CA GLN A 119 20.55 3.52 6.60
C GLN A 119 21.12 3.55 8.03
N LEU A 120 21.37 4.74 8.58
CA LEU A 120 21.97 4.93 9.91
C LEU A 120 20.93 5.32 10.98
N LEU A 121 19.66 5.46 10.61
CA LEU A 121 18.54 5.77 11.49
C LEU A 121 17.64 4.54 11.63
#